data_AF-A0A525PQH8-F1
#
_entry.id   AF-A0A525PQH8-F1
#
_cell.length_a   1.000
_cell.length_b   1.000
_cell.length_c   1.000
_cell.angle_alpha   90.00
_cell.angle_beta   90.00
_cell.angle_gamma   90.00
#
_symmetry.space_group_name_H-M   'P 1'
#
loop_
_entity.id
_entity.type
_entity.pdbx_description
1 polymer ?
#
loop_
_entity_poly.entity_id
_entity_poly.type
_entity_poly.pdbx_seq_one_letter_code
_entity_poly.pdbx_strand_id
1 'polypeptide(L)' 'NTGFAADAAEKVTPGVDRNTPPIMAGEDFSYMLNKRPGAYIMLGNGDGPTVHHPMYNFNDDAIPAGCSWFAEMVETRLPA' A
#
# COMPACT_ATOMS: atom_id res chain seq x y z
N ASN A 1 0.14 -13.52 0.92
CA ASN A 1 -0.62 -12.29 1.23
C ASN A 1 -0.41 -11.20 0.20
N THR A 2 0.75 -11.09 -0.44
CA THR A 2 1.02 -10.13 -1.52
C THR A 2 0.02 -10.20 -2.69
N GLY A 3 -0.33 -11.41 -3.17
CA GLY A 3 -1.33 -11.56 -4.24
C GLY A 3 -2.67 -10.93 -3.87
N PHE A 4 -3.22 -11.28 -2.70
CA PHE A 4 -4.46 -10.68 -2.20
C PHE A 4 -4.39 -9.16 -2.05
N ALA A 5 -3.27 -8.64 -1.55
CA ALA A 5 -3.04 -7.20 -1.43
C ALA A 5 -3.06 -6.50 -2.79
N ALA A 6 -2.40 -7.08 -3.80
CA ALA A 6 -2.39 -6.56 -5.17
C ALA A 6 -3.76 -6.68 -5.84
N ASP A 7 -4.50 -7.76 -5.60
CA ASP A 7 -5.86 -7.95 -6.13
C ASP A 7 -6.85 -6.93 -5.55
N ALA A 8 -6.77 -6.66 -4.25
CA ALA A 8 -7.56 -5.60 -3.60
C ALA A 8 -7.21 -4.22 -4.18
N ALA A 9 -5.92 -3.94 -4.40
CA ALA A 9 -5.48 -2.70 -5.01
C ALA A 9 -6.03 -2.54 -6.44
N GLU A 10 -6.00 -3.61 -7.26
CA GLU A 10 -6.49 -3.58 -8.64
C GLU A 10 -8.01 -3.32 -8.72
N LYS A 11 -8.78 -3.80 -7.75
CA LYS A 11 -10.23 -3.53 -7.68
C LYS A 11 -10.53 -2.08 -7.33
N VAL A 12 -9.71 -1.46 -6.47
CA VAL A 12 -9.87 -0.07 -6.04
C VAL A 12 -9.40 0.89 -7.12
N THR A 13 -8.22 0.64 -7.69
CA THR A 13 -7.59 1.48 -8.71
C THR A 13 -7.01 0.57 -9.80
N PRO A 14 -7.58 0.58 -11.03
CA PRO A 14 -7.03 -0.19 -12.14
C PRO A 14 -5.61 0.22 -12.52
N GLY A 15 -4.79 -0.76 -12.94
CA GLY A 15 -3.43 -0.52 -13.42
C GLY A 15 -2.35 -0.58 -12.33
N VAL A 16 -2.49 -1.46 -11.34
CA VAL A 16 -1.49 -1.64 -10.28
C VAL A 16 -0.20 -2.24 -10.83
N ASP A 17 0.94 -1.60 -10.55
CA ASP A 17 2.25 -2.20 -10.82
C ASP A 17 2.61 -3.26 -9.76
N ARG A 18 2.44 -4.52 -10.15
CA ARG A 18 2.74 -5.69 -9.30
C ARG A 18 4.23 -6.03 -9.21
N ASN A 19 5.07 -5.38 -10.01
CA ASN A 19 6.51 -5.62 -10.11
C ASN A 19 7.33 -4.40 -9.69
N THR A 20 6.80 -3.62 -8.73
CA THR A 20 7.51 -2.48 -8.15
C THR A 20 8.86 -2.94 -7.57
N PRO A 21 10.00 -2.35 -7.98
CA PRO A 21 11.31 -2.70 -7.45
C PRO A 21 11.42 -2.45 -5.94
N PRO A 22 12.16 -3.28 -5.19
CA PRO A 22 12.48 -2.99 -3.80
C PRO A 22 13.25 -1.67 -3.67
N ILE A 23 12.98 -0.94 -2.60
CA ILE A 23 13.72 0.27 -2.21
C ILE A 23 14.60 -0.01 -0.99
N MET A 24 15.59 0.84 -0.74
CA MET A 24 16.50 0.72 0.41
C MET A 24 15.91 1.26 1.73
N ALA A 25 14.60 1.52 1.79
CA ALA A 25 13.94 1.98 3.00
C ALA A 25 13.88 0.86 4.04
N GLY A 26 14.24 1.18 5.29
CA GLY A 26 13.98 0.31 6.44
C GLY A 26 12.63 0.67 7.05
N GLU A 27 11.81 -0.35 7.35
CA GLU A 27 10.50 -0.17 7.94
C GLU A 27 10.22 -1.22 9.02
N ASP A 28 9.75 -0.78 10.19
CA ASP A 28 9.60 -1.63 11.37
C ASP A 28 8.43 -2.62 11.27
N PHE A 29 7.50 -2.41 10.32
CA PHE A 29 6.47 -3.38 9.93
C PHE A 29 7.07 -4.76 9.56
N SER A 30 8.33 -4.79 9.11
CA SER A 30 9.07 -6.04 8.89
C SER A 30 9.13 -6.94 10.13
N TYR A 31 9.19 -6.37 11.34
CA TYR A 31 9.13 -7.14 12.58
C TYR A 31 7.76 -7.78 12.80
N MET A 32 6.67 -7.15 12.37
CA MET A 32 5.33 -7.75 12.39
C MET A 32 5.23 -8.92 11.40
N LEU A 33 5.83 -8.76 10.21
CA LEU A 33 5.88 -9.81 9.18
C LEU A 33 6.70 -11.04 9.60
N ASN A 34 7.64 -10.89 10.54
CA ASN A 34 8.32 -12.02 11.17
C ASN A 34 7.40 -12.87 12.07
N LYS A 35 6.24 -12.34 12.49
CA LYS A 35 5.31 -13.01 13.42
C LYS A 35 4.08 -13.58 12.75
N ARG A 36 3.58 -12.92 11.70
CA ARG A 36 2.38 -13.34 10.98
C ARG A 36 2.58 -13.13 9.48
N PRO A 37 2.07 -14.04 8.62
CA PRO A 37 2.00 -13.75 7.20
C PRO A 37 1.25 -12.44 6.98
N GLY A 38 1.82 -11.53 6.21
CA GLY A 38 1.25 -10.22 5.91
C GLY A 38 1.74 -9.70 4.57
N ALA A 39 1.33 -8.49 4.22
CA ALA A 39 1.81 -7.77 3.05
C ALA A 39 1.92 -6.29 3.41
N TYR A 40 2.94 -5.64 2.87
CA TYR A 40 3.14 -4.20 2.89
C TYR A 40 3.09 -3.73 1.44
N ILE A 41 2.38 -2.64 1.16
CA ILE A 41 2.22 -2.11 -0.19
C ILE A 41 2.76 -0.69 -0.28
N MET A 42 3.13 -0.28 -1.48
CA MET A 42 3.37 1.13 -1.78
C MET A 42 2.08 1.74 -2.36
N LEU A 43 1.67 2.89 -1.82
CA LEU A 43 0.58 3.69 -2.37
C LEU A 43 1.18 4.83 -3.19
N GLY A 44 0.74 4.98 -4.43
CA GLY A 44 1.13 6.11 -5.26
C GLY A 44 0.61 7.42 -4.65
N ASN A 45 1.50 8.40 -4.47
CA ASN A 45 1.19 9.69 -3.85
C ASN A 45 1.41 10.88 -4.83
N GLY A 46 1.38 10.61 -6.14
CA GLY A 46 1.63 11.60 -7.18
C GLY A 46 3.11 12.00 -7.34
N ASP A 47 3.34 13.01 -8.18
CA ASP A 47 4.67 13.55 -8.43
C ASP A 47 5.10 14.51 -7.32
N GLY A 48 6.37 14.42 -6.91
CA GLY A 48 6.94 15.34 -5.94
C GLY A 48 8.14 14.78 -5.19
N PRO A 49 8.68 15.55 -4.23
CA PRO A 49 9.72 15.06 -3.34
C PRO A 49 9.22 13.84 -2.54
N THR A 50 10.13 12.96 -2.12
CA THR A 50 9.80 11.83 -1.26
C THR A 50 9.67 12.24 0.20
N VAL A 51 9.18 11.33 1.04
CA VAL A 51 9.21 11.48 2.50
C VAL A 51 10.61 11.88 2.98
N HIS A 52 10.65 12.68 4.05
CA HIS A 52 11.84 13.33 4.65
C HIS A 52 12.38 14.57 3.93
N HIS A 53 11.86 14.92 2.73
CA HIS A 53 12.23 16.17 2.09
C HIS A 53 11.46 17.36 2.69
N PRO A 54 12.05 18.56 2.92
CA PRO A 54 11.35 19.71 3.52
C PRO A 54 10.16 20.23 2.73
N MET A 55 10.20 20.03 1.40
CA MET A 55 9.12 20.40 0.48
C MET A 55 8.14 19.24 0.22
N TYR A 56 8.22 18.15 0.98
CA TYR A 56 7.26 17.06 0.87
C TYR A 56 5.86 17.60 1.18
N ASN A 57 4.94 17.39 0.24
CA ASN A 57 3.53 17.68 0.41
C ASN A 57 2.75 16.40 0.12
N PHE A 58 1.94 15.97 1.08
CA PHE A 58 1.12 14.78 0.91
C PHE A 58 0.02 15.04 -0.15
N ASN A 59 -0.30 14.05 -0.98
CA ASN A 59 -1.35 14.20 -1.96
C ASN A 59 -2.66 13.67 -1.36
N ASP A 60 -3.53 14.57 -0.91
CA ASP A 60 -4.81 14.22 -0.29
C ASP A 60 -5.73 13.41 -1.24
N ASP A 61 -5.54 13.52 -2.55
CA ASP A 61 -6.29 12.72 -3.54
C ASP A 61 -5.95 11.22 -3.46
N ALA A 62 -4.85 10.84 -2.79
CA ALA A 62 -4.49 9.44 -2.55
C ALA A 62 -5.28 8.80 -1.38
N ILE A 63 -5.87 9.61 -0.49
CA ILE A 63 -6.56 9.12 0.72
C ILE A 63 -7.70 8.15 0.37
N PRO A 64 -8.61 8.45 -0.59
CA PRO A 64 -9.69 7.53 -0.92
C PRO A 64 -9.18 6.17 -1.39
N ALA A 65 -8.13 6.12 -2.21
CA ALA A 65 -7.54 4.87 -2.69
C ALA A 65 -6.95 4.04 -1.53
N GLY A 66 -6.20 4.68 -0.63
CA GLY A 66 -5.64 4.01 0.55
C GLY A 66 -6.71 3.46 1.49
N CYS A 67 -7.73 4.25 1.80
CA CYS A 67 -8.85 3.82 2.66
C CYS A 67 -9.65 2.67 2.03
N SER A 68 -10.00 2.80 0.75
CA SER A 68 -10.73 1.76 0.01
C SER A 68 -9.93 0.46 -0.08
N TRP A 69 -8.60 0.52 -0.20
CA TRP A 69 -7.77 -0.68 -0.19
C TRP A 69 -7.88 -1.47 1.12
N PHE A 70 -7.86 -0.79 2.27
CA PHE A 70 -8.06 -1.44 3.56
C PHE A 70 -9.47 -2.04 3.70
N ALA A 71 -10.50 -1.30 3.27
CA ALA A 71 -11.88 -1.78 3.29
C ALA A 71 -12.05 -3.03 2.41
N GLU A 72 -11.59 -2.99 1.15
CA GLU A 72 -11.64 -4.11 0.21
C GLU A 72 -10.88 -5.33 0.75
N MET A 73 -9.71 -5.11 1.37
CA MET A 73 -8.94 -6.19 2.02
C MET A 73 -9.74 -6.85 3.15
N VAL A 74 -10.42 -6.06 3.98
CA VAL A 74 -11.25 -6.57 5.08
C VAL A 74 -12.46 -7.32 4.54
N GLU A 75 -13.24 -6.69 3.66
CA GLU A 75 -14.50 -7.22 3.13
C GLU A 75 -14.30 -8.50 2.31
N THR A 76 -13.22 -8.59 1.52
CA THR A 76 -12.96 -9.78 0.70
C THR A 76 -12.34 -10.94 1.51
N ARG A 77 -11.69 -10.65 2.64
CA ARG A 77 -10.90 -11.68 3.36
C ARG A 77 -11.41 -12.10 4.72
N LEU A 78 -12.27 -11.31 5.35
CA LEU A 78 -12.88 -11.67 6.61
C LEU A 78 -14.29 -12.22 6.34
N PRO A 79 -14.69 -13.30 7.03
CA PRO A 79 -16.06 -13.78 6.96
C PRO A 79 -17.02 -12.74 7.55
N ALA A 80 -18.26 -12.74 7.04
CA ALA A 80 -19.36 -11.92 7.55
C ALA A 80 -19.82 -12.35 8.95
#